data_AF-A0A7C5UP66-F1
#
_entry.id   AF-A0A7C5UP66-F1
#
_cell.length_a   1.000
_cell.length_b   1.000
_cell.length_c   1.000
_cell.angle_alpha   90.00
_cell.angle_beta   90.00
_cell.angle_gamma   90.00
#
_symmetry.space_group_name_H-M   'P 1'
#
loop_
_entity.id
_entity.type
_entity.pdbx_description
1 polymer ?
#
loop_
_entity_poly.entity_id
_entity_poly.type
_entity_poly.pdbx_seq_one_letter_code
_entity_poly.pdbx_strand_id
1 'polypeptide(L)'
;MELKEIIEQKLNHKKILVEIPSKPGQIPVISAIGDSLAEAWENSMLALYYFGVELRTEYDRKGQDGNFIDPPSRDCSMRMVIEDPLGEPMVHRAFPGGLEDLEEYRLEVVEGIKDCWIRNPLDPLDKRWEYTYHERLFSYKANGKVYDQIDQVAEQLAKVPHTRRAQAITWQVWQDPGIEHPPCLQSLWFRLLPFKKNHYLLNMNVRFRSRDAYDAAFMNCFALIFLMKKVAELIEQKARIIQKNPKFKVGLGRYVDESDSYHIYGHRLEDFKNRFLKQVLNRSFEERTWRLEFAQAVFDEARPKILEKIKKINNN
;
A
#
# COMPACT_ATOMS: atom_id res chain seq x y z
N MET A 1 -12.01 16.92 21.71
CA MET A 1 -11.11 15.88 22.23
C MET A 1 -9.71 16.29 21.84
N GLU A 2 -8.78 16.37 22.78
CA GLU A 2 -7.38 16.68 22.48
C GLU A 2 -6.69 15.48 21.83
N LEU A 3 -5.64 15.71 21.02
CA LEU A 3 -4.90 14.63 20.37
C LEU A 3 -4.40 13.57 21.38
N LYS A 4 -3.97 14.02 22.56
CA LYS A 4 -3.50 13.12 23.62
C LYS A 4 -4.58 12.14 24.07
N GLU A 5 -5.81 12.60 24.24
CA GLU A 5 -6.95 11.75 24.63
C GLU A 5 -7.26 10.70 23.56
N ILE A 6 -7.19 11.07 22.28
CA ILE A 6 -7.35 10.13 21.15
C ILE A 6 -6.29 9.04 21.21
N ILE A 7 -5.03 9.43 21.40
CA ILE A 7 -3.90 8.50 21.47
C ILE A 7 -4.07 7.54 22.66
N GLU A 8 -4.42 8.05 23.85
CA GLU A 8 -4.66 7.23 25.04
C GLU A 8 -5.80 6.23 24.81
N GLN A 9 -6.90 6.64 24.18
CA GLN A 9 -7.98 5.73 23.81
C GLN A 9 -7.51 4.64 22.84
N LYS A 10 -6.71 4.99 21.81
CA LYS A 10 -6.21 4.02 20.82
C LYS A 10 -5.20 3.05 21.43
N LEU A 11 -4.38 3.48 22.40
CA LEU A 11 -3.51 2.60 23.18
C LEU A 11 -4.34 1.63 24.03
N ASN A 12 -5.33 2.14 24.78
CA ASN A 12 -6.19 1.34 25.65
C ASN A 12 -6.97 0.26 24.88
N HIS A 13 -7.45 0.60 23.67
CA HIS A 13 -8.12 -0.33 22.77
C HIS A 13 -7.18 -1.19 21.93
N LYS A 14 -5.86 -1.09 22.14
CA LYS A 14 -4.83 -1.84 21.38
C LYS A 14 -4.89 -1.60 19.87
N LYS A 15 -5.39 -0.43 19.45
CA LYS A 15 -5.37 0.03 18.05
C LYS A 15 -4.03 0.68 17.68
N ILE A 16 -3.25 1.11 18.69
CA ILE A 16 -1.86 1.51 18.55
C ILE A 16 -1.04 0.75 19.61
N LEU A 17 0.12 0.25 19.23
CA LEU A 17 1.08 -0.40 20.12
C LEU A 17 2.47 0.19 19.83
N VAL A 18 3.14 0.66 20.87
CA VAL A 18 4.55 1.07 20.77
C VAL A 18 5.41 -0.11 21.22
N GLU A 19 5.95 -0.86 20.27
CA GLU A 19 6.79 -2.04 20.54
C GLU A 19 8.17 -1.61 21.05
N ILE A 20 8.75 -0.61 20.39
CA ILE A 20 10.01 0.01 20.80
C ILE A 20 9.80 1.54 20.76
N PRO A 21 9.86 2.24 21.91
CA PRO A 21 9.72 3.68 21.94
C PRO A 21 10.96 4.37 21.36
N SER A 22 10.78 5.62 20.93
CA SER A 22 11.88 6.46 20.43
C SER A 22 12.93 6.69 21.54
N LYS A 23 14.20 6.53 21.19
CA LYS A 23 15.37 6.79 22.04
C LYS A 23 16.49 7.42 21.18
N PRO A 24 17.44 8.15 21.78
CA PRO A 24 18.57 8.70 21.02
C PRO A 24 19.27 7.64 20.17
N GLY A 25 19.34 7.87 18.85
CA GLY A 25 19.96 6.96 17.89
C GLY A 25 19.15 5.69 17.56
N GLN A 26 17.87 5.61 17.92
CA GLN A 26 17.01 4.46 17.63
C GLN A 26 15.73 4.86 16.89
N ILE A 27 15.39 4.10 15.84
CA ILE A 27 14.11 4.23 15.14
C ILE A 27 13.05 3.50 15.99
N PRO A 28 11.93 4.15 16.34
CA PRO A 28 10.85 3.49 17.07
C PRO A 28 10.17 2.43 16.21
N VAL A 29 9.67 1.37 16.86
CA VAL A 29 8.86 0.33 16.22
C VAL A 29 7.44 0.42 16.75
N ILE A 30 6.49 0.63 15.84
CA ILE A 30 5.10 0.93 16.15
C ILE A 30 4.20 0.01 15.34
N SER A 31 3.17 -0.53 15.97
CA SER A 31 2.07 -1.22 15.30
C SER A 31 0.80 -0.36 15.34
N ALA A 32 0.10 -0.28 14.22
CA ALA A 32 -1.22 0.34 14.10
C ALA A 32 -2.22 -0.69 13.54
N ILE A 33 -3.36 -0.85 14.21
CA ILE A 33 -4.33 -1.89 13.90
C ILE A 33 -5.67 -1.21 13.61
N GLY A 34 -6.36 -1.66 12.57
CA GLY A 34 -7.72 -1.21 12.26
C GLY A 34 -8.56 -2.34 11.66
N ASP A 35 -9.86 -2.23 11.86
CA ASP A 35 -10.80 -3.23 11.35
C ASP A 35 -10.94 -3.08 9.82
N SER A 36 -10.86 -1.84 9.33
CA SER A 36 -10.82 -1.48 7.91
C SER A 36 -9.53 -0.74 7.52
N LEU A 37 -9.30 -0.58 6.21
CA LEU A 37 -8.20 0.21 5.68
C LEU A 37 -8.21 1.66 6.19
N ALA A 38 -9.36 2.31 6.20
CA ALA A 38 -9.49 3.69 6.67
C ALA A 38 -9.07 3.83 8.14
N GLU A 39 -9.49 2.89 8.99
CA GLU A 39 -9.16 2.95 10.42
C GLU A 39 -7.67 2.68 10.65
N ALA A 40 -7.12 1.64 10.00
CA ALA A 40 -5.72 1.27 10.18
C ALA A 40 -4.77 2.37 9.74
N TRP A 41 -5.06 3.01 8.59
CA TRP A 41 -4.27 4.13 8.09
C TRP A 41 -4.41 5.38 8.97
N GLU A 42 -5.61 5.69 9.48
CA GLU A 42 -5.75 6.78 10.44
C GLU A 42 -4.91 6.53 11.71
N ASN A 43 -4.98 5.31 12.24
CA ASN A 43 -4.22 4.92 13.43
C ASN A 43 -2.71 4.97 13.17
N SER A 44 -2.23 4.57 11.99
CA SER A 44 -0.80 4.62 11.65
C SER A 44 -0.29 6.06 11.55
N MET A 45 -1.07 6.96 10.96
CA MET A 45 -0.74 8.38 10.84
C MET A 45 -0.68 9.08 12.20
N LEU A 46 -1.66 8.80 13.07
CA LEU A 46 -1.68 9.32 14.45
C LEU A 46 -0.48 8.80 15.26
N ALA A 47 -0.18 7.50 15.16
CA ALA A 47 0.92 6.89 15.88
C ALA A 47 2.28 7.41 15.41
N LEU A 48 2.49 7.51 14.08
CA LEU A 48 3.70 8.08 13.50
C LEU A 48 3.91 9.53 13.94
N TYR A 49 2.87 10.37 13.87
CA TYR A 49 3.01 11.78 14.24
C TYR A 49 3.34 11.97 15.72
N TYR A 50 2.77 11.13 16.60
CA TYR A 50 2.90 11.26 18.05
C TYR A 50 4.15 10.58 18.62
N PHE A 51 4.53 9.40 18.11
CA PHE A 51 5.64 8.58 18.64
C PHE A 51 6.86 8.48 17.71
N GLY A 52 6.74 8.92 16.46
CA GLY A 52 7.83 8.89 15.49
C GLY A 52 9.00 9.78 15.89
N VAL A 53 10.19 9.40 15.44
CA VAL A 53 11.41 10.20 15.62
C VAL A 53 11.46 11.33 14.59
N GLU A 54 12.15 12.41 14.92
CA GLU A 54 12.48 13.48 13.97
C GLU A 54 13.76 13.11 13.21
N LEU A 55 13.66 13.05 11.87
CA LEU A 55 14.77 12.66 11.02
C LEU A 55 14.86 13.56 9.78
N ARG A 56 16.08 13.99 9.46
CA ARG A 56 16.37 14.72 8.22
C ARG A 56 16.48 13.76 7.05
N THR A 57 16.04 14.20 5.88
CA THR A 57 16.14 13.44 4.63
C THR A 57 16.91 14.20 3.58
N GLU A 58 17.45 13.50 2.58
CA GLU A 58 18.06 14.11 1.39
C GLU A 58 17.06 14.91 0.54
N TYR A 59 15.76 14.75 0.80
CA TYR A 59 14.67 15.47 0.14
C TYR A 59 14.29 16.77 0.84
N ASP A 60 14.84 17.05 2.03
CA ASP A 60 14.59 18.30 2.75
C ASP A 60 15.19 19.48 1.96
N ARG A 61 14.36 20.48 1.63
CA ARG A 61 14.81 21.67 0.90
C ARG A 61 15.79 22.48 1.74
N LYS A 62 16.80 23.02 1.07
CA LYS A 62 17.82 23.90 1.65
C LYS A 62 17.75 25.31 1.05
N GLY A 63 18.03 26.30 1.88
CA GLY A 63 18.18 27.69 1.48
C GLY A 63 19.49 27.91 0.72
N GLN A 64 19.66 29.13 0.20
CA GLN A 64 20.89 29.55 -0.47
C GLN A 64 22.12 29.53 0.45
N ASP A 65 21.89 29.64 1.76
CA ASP A 65 22.90 29.54 2.82
C ASP A 65 23.26 28.08 3.20
N GLY A 66 22.63 27.09 2.56
CA GLY A 66 22.81 25.67 2.83
C GLY A 66 22.04 25.16 4.06
N ASN A 67 21.32 26.02 4.76
CA ASN A 67 20.51 25.63 5.92
C ASN A 67 19.19 24.98 5.49
N PHE A 68 18.67 24.08 6.31
CA PHE A 68 17.38 23.43 6.03
C PHE A 68 16.22 24.43 6.16
N ILE A 69 15.37 24.48 5.14
CA ILE A 69 14.10 25.23 5.13
C ILE A 69 13.01 24.37 5.77
N ASP A 70 12.93 23.11 5.35
CA ASP A 70 11.91 22.21 5.85
C ASP A 70 12.23 21.80 7.30
N PRO A 71 11.23 21.51 8.16
CA PRO A 71 11.49 20.84 9.43
C PRO A 71 11.91 19.39 9.20
N PRO A 72 12.43 18.67 10.20
CA PRO A 72 12.69 17.24 10.07
C PRO A 72 11.38 16.48 9.79
N SER A 73 11.49 15.39 9.06
CA SER A 73 10.39 14.43 8.85
C SER A 73 10.08 13.67 10.13
N ARG A 74 8.87 13.14 10.26
CA ARG A 74 8.54 12.11 11.26
C ARG A 74 8.81 10.75 10.65
N ASP A 75 9.47 9.85 11.37
CA ASP A 75 9.81 8.49 10.90
C ASP A 75 9.61 7.42 11.99
N CYS A 76 9.25 6.21 11.58
CA CYS A 76 9.30 4.99 12.39
C CYS A 76 9.35 3.73 11.52
N SER A 77 9.70 2.59 12.12
CA SER A 77 9.32 1.30 11.55
C SER A 77 7.87 1.00 11.94
N MET A 78 7.03 0.74 10.93
CA MET A 78 5.58 0.60 11.11
C MET A 78 5.11 -0.78 10.70
N ARG A 79 4.28 -1.40 11.55
CA ARG A 79 3.43 -2.53 11.17
C ARG A 79 1.97 -2.09 11.19
N MET A 80 1.38 -1.92 10.01
CA MET A 80 -0.04 -1.64 9.89
C MET A 80 -0.82 -2.93 9.64
N VAL A 81 -1.80 -3.23 10.48
CA VAL A 81 -2.63 -4.43 10.40
C VAL A 81 -4.06 -4.02 10.05
N ILE A 82 -4.58 -4.61 8.97
CA ILE A 82 -5.97 -4.46 8.54
C ILE A 82 -6.64 -5.83 8.71
N GLU A 83 -7.57 -5.92 9.64
CA GLU A 83 -8.21 -7.19 10.01
C GLU A 83 -9.17 -7.68 8.92
N ASP A 84 -10.02 -6.79 8.41
CA ASP A 84 -10.88 -7.02 7.24
C ASP A 84 -10.47 -6.06 6.11
N PRO A 85 -9.69 -6.53 5.12
CA PRO A 85 -9.22 -5.67 4.03
C PRO A 85 -10.33 -4.99 3.22
N LEU A 86 -11.54 -5.58 3.18
CA LEU A 86 -12.70 -5.01 2.50
C LEU A 86 -13.75 -4.49 3.51
N GLY A 87 -13.37 -4.35 4.77
CA GLY A 87 -14.22 -3.86 5.84
C GLY A 87 -14.61 -2.39 5.66
N GLU A 88 -15.76 -2.03 6.21
CA GLU A 88 -16.35 -0.70 6.07
C GLU A 88 -16.27 0.13 7.36
N PRO A 89 -16.12 1.46 7.28
CA PRO A 89 -15.89 2.23 6.05
C PRO A 89 -14.47 2.04 5.51
N MET A 90 -14.31 1.89 4.20
CA MET A 90 -13.02 1.54 3.59
C MET A 90 -12.15 2.75 3.20
N VAL A 91 -12.76 3.88 2.81
CA VAL A 91 -12.02 5.00 2.20
C VAL A 91 -11.92 6.20 3.14
N HIS A 92 -10.71 6.62 3.53
CA HIS A 92 -10.53 7.77 4.42
C HIS A 92 -10.39 9.08 3.64
N ARG A 93 -11.29 10.05 3.80
CA ARG A 93 -11.41 11.27 2.98
C ARG A 93 -10.19 12.21 2.97
N ALA A 94 -9.26 12.03 3.90
CA ALA A 94 -8.02 12.80 3.97
C ALA A 94 -6.86 12.20 3.16
N PHE A 95 -7.06 11.08 2.45
CA PHE A 95 -6.07 10.62 1.48
C PHE A 95 -5.85 11.69 0.39
N PRO A 96 -4.66 11.76 -0.22
CA PRO A 96 -4.36 12.73 -1.28
C PRO A 96 -5.12 12.40 -2.57
N GLY A 97 -5.57 13.43 -3.28
CA GLY A 97 -6.34 13.26 -4.53
C GLY A 97 -7.83 13.00 -4.30
N GLY A 98 -8.51 12.66 -5.39
CA GLY A 98 -9.93 12.32 -5.42
C GLY A 98 -10.19 10.82 -5.63
N LEU A 99 -11.46 10.43 -5.58
CA LEU A 99 -11.88 9.05 -5.87
C LEU A 99 -11.53 8.62 -7.31
N GLU A 100 -11.52 9.55 -8.26
CA GLU A 100 -11.07 9.27 -9.63
C GLU A 100 -9.58 8.90 -9.67
N ASP A 101 -8.72 9.65 -8.95
CA ASP A 101 -7.29 9.36 -8.84
C ASP A 101 -7.04 8.01 -8.14
N LEU A 102 -7.86 7.69 -7.13
CA LEU A 102 -7.80 6.41 -6.43
C LEU A 102 -8.13 5.22 -7.34
N GLU A 103 -9.14 5.34 -8.19
CA GLU A 103 -9.48 4.31 -9.18
C GLU A 103 -8.42 4.20 -10.28
N GLU A 104 -7.91 5.33 -10.78
CA GLU A 104 -6.82 5.32 -11.76
C GLU A 104 -5.60 4.59 -11.19
N TYR A 105 -5.23 4.88 -9.94
CA TYR A 105 -4.12 4.22 -9.26
C TYR A 105 -4.38 2.73 -8.99
N ARG A 106 -5.61 2.36 -8.61
CA ARG A 106 -5.99 0.94 -8.47
C ARG A 106 -5.82 0.20 -9.80
N LEU A 107 -6.31 0.77 -10.90
CA LEU A 107 -6.17 0.18 -12.24
C LEU A 107 -4.71 0.12 -12.69
N GLU A 108 -3.90 1.11 -12.36
CA GLU A 108 -2.46 1.15 -12.66
C GLU A 108 -1.75 -0.06 -12.05
N VAL A 109 -1.98 -0.34 -10.76
CA VAL A 109 -1.31 -1.42 -10.03
C VAL A 109 -1.91 -2.80 -10.33
N VAL A 110 -3.23 -2.88 -10.51
CA VAL A 110 -3.94 -4.18 -10.60
C VAL A 110 -4.12 -4.65 -12.05
N GLU A 111 -4.25 -3.71 -13.00
CA GLU A 111 -4.53 -3.99 -14.42
C GLU A 111 -3.42 -3.49 -15.37
N GLY A 112 -2.40 -2.80 -14.87
CA GLY A 112 -1.24 -2.41 -15.68
C GLY A 112 -1.53 -1.36 -16.73
N ILE A 113 -2.56 -0.53 -16.53
CA ILE A 113 -3.01 0.43 -17.55
C ILE A 113 -1.91 1.43 -17.96
N LYS A 114 -0.87 1.62 -17.14
CA LYS A 114 0.27 2.51 -17.43
C LYS A 114 1.59 1.78 -17.67
N ASP A 115 1.60 0.46 -17.90
CA ASP A 115 2.85 -0.25 -18.21
C ASP A 115 3.50 0.25 -19.53
N CYS A 116 2.69 0.80 -20.42
CA CYS A 116 3.11 1.52 -21.62
C CYS A 116 3.91 2.82 -21.34
N TRP A 117 3.86 3.33 -20.11
CA TRP A 117 4.63 4.49 -19.67
C TRP A 117 5.97 4.09 -19.07
N ILE A 118 6.37 2.82 -19.20
CA ILE A 118 7.72 2.41 -18.85
C ILE A 118 8.65 2.82 -20.00
N ARG A 119 9.73 3.51 -19.65
CA ARG A 119 10.72 4.00 -20.61
C ARG A 119 11.43 2.85 -21.33
N ASN A 120 11.96 3.17 -22.51
CA ASN A 120 12.94 2.31 -23.16
C ASN A 120 14.29 2.44 -22.44
N PRO A 121 14.83 1.40 -21.79
CA PRO A 121 16.11 1.50 -21.10
C PRO A 121 17.30 1.72 -22.05
N LEU A 122 17.12 1.51 -23.35
CA LEU A 122 18.13 1.77 -24.38
C LEU A 122 18.11 3.22 -24.89
N ASP A 123 17.10 4.02 -24.51
CA ASP A 123 17.00 5.43 -24.86
C ASP A 123 17.26 6.31 -23.62
N PRO A 124 18.44 6.94 -23.50
CA PRO A 124 18.75 7.80 -22.36
C PRO A 124 17.95 9.11 -22.35
N LEU A 125 17.30 9.48 -23.46
CA LEU A 125 16.45 10.67 -23.55
C LEU A 125 15.01 10.38 -23.14
N ASP A 126 14.63 9.10 -23.02
CA ASP A 126 13.30 8.68 -22.58
C ASP A 126 13.16 8.85 -21.07
N LYS A 127 12.46 9.93 -20.69
CA LYS A 127 12.20 10.32 -19.29
C LYS A 127 10.91 9.73 -18.72
N ARG A 128 10.29 8.77 -19.41
CA ARG A 128 9.15 8.02 -18.86
C ARG A 128 9.60 7.16 -17.66
N TRP A 129 8.67 6.49 -16.99
CA TRP A 129 8.93 5.81 -15.72
C TRP A 129 9.89 4.63 -15.87
N GLU A 130 10.70 4.36 -14.86
CA GLU A 130 11.64 3.22 -14.90
C GLU A 130 10.96 1.88 -14.66
N TYR A 131 9.80 1.87 -14.01
CA TYR A 131 8.99 0.68 -13.76
C TYR A 131 7.56 1.07 -13.34
N THR A 132 6.66 0.09 -13.33
CA THR A 132 5.42 0.12 -12.56
C THR A 132 5.42 -1.06 -11.60
N TYR A 133 4.65 -0.99 -10.51
CA TYR A 133 4.47 -2.17 -9.65
C TYR A 133 3.80 -3.32 -10.40
N HIS A 134 2.88 -3.01 -11.31
CA HIS A 134 2.24 -4.04 -12.12
C HIS A 134 3.25 -4.79 -12.98
N GLU A 135 4.12 -4.09 -13.73
CA GLU A 135 5.17 -4.75 -14.53
C GLU A 135 6.09 -5.61 -13.68
N ARG A 136 6.50 -5.11 -12.50
CA ARG A 136 7.36 -5.87 -11.60
C ARG A 136 6.67 -7.11 -11.04
N LEU A 137 5.34 -7.14 -10.92
CA LEU A 137 4.61 -8.29 -10.37
C LEU A 137 4.15 -9.30 -11.44
N PHE A 138 3.71 -8.81 -12.60
CA PHE A 138 3.11 -9.62 -13.66
C PHE A 138 4.07 -9.89 -14.83
N SER A 139 5.19 -9.19 -14.92
CA SER A 139 6.15 -9.30 -16.02
C SER A 139 7.59 -9.07 -15.55
N TYR A 140 7.95 -9.65 -14.39
CA TYR A 140 9.28 -9.48 -13.81
C TYR A 140 10.36 -10.03 -14.75
N LYS A 141 11.27 -9.16 -15.21
CA LYS A 141 12.32 -9.53 -16.16
C LYS A 141 13.58 -9.94 -15.43
N ALA A 142 14.08 -11.16 -15.62
CA ALA A 142 15.35 -11.60 -15.07
C ALA A 142 16.01 -12.64 -15.98
N ASN A 143 17.33 -12.56 -16.18
CA ASN A 143 18.10 -13.53 -16.98
C ASN A 143 17.51 -13.78 -18.38
N GLY A 144 17.05 -12.72 -19.06
CA GLY A 144 16.44 -12.80 -20.39
C GLY A 144 15.06 -13.47 -20.42
N LYS A 145 14.43 -13.72 -19.26
CA LYS A 145 13.09 -14.30 -19.12
C LYS A 145 12.13 -13.33 -18.47
N VAL A 146 10.85 -13.52 -18.74
CA VAL A 146 9.74 -12.79 -18.11
C VAL A 146 8.99 -13.75 -17.19
N TYR A 147 8.72 -13.30 -15.97
CA TYR A 147 8.03 -14.08 -14.95
C TYR A 147 6.77 -13.35 -14.49
N ASP A 148 5.61 -13.96 -14.71
CA ASP A 148 4.38 -13.58 -14.02
C ASP A 148 4.42 -14.18 -12.61
N GLN A 149 4.79 -13.37 -11.62
CA GLN A 149 4.93 -13.83 -10.23
C GLN A 149 3.57 -14.05 -9.59
N ILE A 150 2.53 -13.32 -10.01
CA ILE A 150 1.17 -13.45 -9.49
C ILE A 150 0.54 -14.76 -9.93
N ASP A 151 0.67 -15.13 -11.20
CA ASP A 151 0.22 -16.44 -11.71
C ASP A 151 0.97 -17.59 -11.00
N GLN A 152 2.29 -17.46 -10.83
CA GLN A 152 3.09 -18.46 -10.12
C GLN A 152 2.67 -18.61 -8.65
N VAL A 153 2.42 -17.50 -7.94
CA VAL A 153 1.88 -17.51 -6.57
C VAL A 153 0.54 -18.24 -6.53
N ALA A 154 -0.37 -17.90 -7.45
CA ALA A 154 -1.70 -18.48 -7.50
C ALA A 154 -1.65 -19.99 -7.77
N GLU A 155 -0.81 -20.41 -8.73
CA GLU A 155 -0.57 -21.80 -9.08
C GLU A 155 0.02 -22.60 -7.90
N GLN A 156 0.98 -22.02 -7.18
CA GLN A 156 1.59 -22.65 -6.01
C GLN A 156 0.57 -22.89 -4.89
N LEU A 157 -0.24 -21.88 -4.55
CA LEU A 157 -1.25 -21.99 -3.50
C LEU A 157 -2.43 -22.89 -3.92
N ALA A 158 -2.78 -22.90 -5.21
CA ALA A 158 -3.76 -23.82 -5.76
C ALA A 158 -3.31 -25.29 -5.70
N LYS A 159 -2.01 -25.58 -5.85
CA LYS A 159 -1.45 -26.94 -5.70
C LYS A 159 -1.24 -27.33 -4.24
N VAL A 160 -0.65 -26.43 -3.45
CA VAL A 160 -0.21 -26.69 -2.08
C VAL A 160 -0.67 -25.54 -1.18
N PRO A 161 -1.91 -25.56 -0.67
CA PRO A 161 -2.47 -24.45 0.10
C PRO A 161 -1.65 -24.06 1.35
N HIS A 162 -0.91 -25.01 1.92
CA HIS A 162 -0.06 -24.79 3.09
C HIS A 162 1.39 -24.44 2.73
N THR A 163 1.70 -24.04 1.48
CA THR A 163 3.05 -23.59 1.09
C THR A 163 3.44 -22.31 1.81
N ARG A 164 4.72 -22.22 2.21
CA ARG A 164 5.33 -21.00 2.78
C ARG A 164 6.09 -20.18 1.74
N ARG A 165 6.14 -20.66 0.49
CA ARG A 165 7.00 -20.14 -0.59
C ARG A 165 6.29 -19.17 -1.54
N ALA A 166 4.99 -18.96 -1.37
CA ALA A 166 4.20 -18.08 -2.22
C ALA A 166 4.56 -16.61 -1.94
N GLN A 167 5.41 -16.05 -2.79
CA GLN A 167 5.93 -14.69 -2.67
C GLN A 167 6.15 -14.09 -4.06
N ALA A 168 5.96 -12.77 -4.17
CA ALA A 168 6.38 -11.96 -5.30
C ALA A 168 7.29 -10.82 -4.80
N ILE A 169 8.23 -10.38 -5.62
CA ILE A 169 9.17 -9.29 -5.30
C ILE A 169 9.18 -8.23 -6.41
N THR A 170 9.59 -7.02 -6.06
CA THR A 170 9.68 -5.90 -7.00
C THR A 170 11.12 -5.47 -7.24
N TRP A 171 12.00 -5.64 -6.25
CA TRP A 171 13.40 -5.25 -6.33
C TRP A 171 14.18 -6.10 -7.35
N GLN A 172 15.01 -5.45 -8.16
CA GLN A 172 15.95 -6.03 -9.10
C GLN A 172 17.36 -5.58 -8.73
N VAL A 173 18.16 -6.51 -8.20
CA VAL A 173 19.50 -6.23 -7.66
C VAL A 173 20.48 -5.67 -8.70
N TRP A 174 20.26 -5.94 -9.99
CA TRP A 174 21.11 -5.46 -11.08
C TRP A 174 20.71 -4.08 -11.63
N GLN A 175 19.54 -3.54 -11.25
CA GLN A 175 19.00 -2.30 -11.82
C GLN A 175 18.70 -1.26 -10.75
N ASP A 176 17.97 -1.63 -9.71
CA ASP A 176 17.36 -0.67 -8.79
C ASP A 176 18.34 0.11 -7.90
N PRO A 177 19.53 -0.39 -7.53
CA PRO A 177 20.52 0.43 -6.83
C PRO A 177 20.98 1.68 -7.60
N GLY A 178 20.78 1.73 -8.92
CA GLY A 178 21.31 2.79 -9.79
C GLY A 178 20.26 3.73 -10.38
N ILE A 179 18.98 3.61 -10.01
CA ILE A 179 17.91 4.50 -10.51
C ILE A 179 17.49 5.52 -9.45
N GLU A 180 16.93 6.64 -9.88
CA GLU A 180 16.60 7.79 -9.02
C GLU A 180 15.46 7.47 -8.04
N HIS A 181 14.45 6.73 -8.50
CA HIS A 181 13.25 6.43 -7.73
C HIS A 181 13.00 4.92 -7.59
N PRO A 182 13.87 4.16 -6.91
CA PRO A 182 13.76 2.70 -6.91
C PRO A 182 12.50 2.20 -6.19
N PRO A 183 12.03 0.96 -6.48
CA PRO A 183 10.83 0.39 -5.86
C PRO A 183 10.84 0.52 -4.34
N CYS A 184 9.77 1.11 -3.79
CA CYS A 184 9.57 1.21 -2.35
C CYS A 184 8.98 -0.09 -1.78
N LEU A 185 7.95 -0.64 -2.44
CA LEU A 185 7.49 -2.01 -2.22
C LEU A 185 8.64 -2.96 -2.53
N GLN A 186 8.87 -3.97 -1.69
CA GLN A 186 9.95 -4.95 -1.80
C GLN A 186 9.42 -6.36 -2.08
N SER A 187 8.39 -6.77 -1.33
CA SER A 187 7.80 -8.10 -1.46
C SER A 187 6.36 -8.17 -1.01
N LEU A 188 5.63 -9.15 -1.56
CA LEU A 188 4.31 -9.59 -1.14
C LEU A 188 4.40 -11.07 -0.82
N TRP A 189 3.94 -11.48 0.36
CA TRP A 189 3.90 -12.87 0.79
C TRP A 189 2.46 -13.29 1.08
N PHE A 190 2.12 -14.49 0.64
CA PHE A 190 0.74 -14.98 0.63
C PHE A 190 0.63 -16.30 1.39
N ARG A 191 -0.46 -16.47 2.13
CA ARG A 191 -0.72 -17.69 2.88
C ARG A 191 -2.20 -18.02 2.96
N LEU A 192 -2.60 -19.20 2.50
CA LEU A 192 -3.92 -19.73 2.78
C LEU A 192 -3.95 -20.39 4.16
N LEU A 193 -5.02 -20.14 4.91
CA LEU A 193 -5.36 -20.87 6.11
C LEU A 193 -6.78 -21.45 5.98
N PRO A 194 -7.03 -22.69 6.45
CA PRO A 194 -8.38 -23.25 6.49
C PRO A 194 -9.28 -22.39 7.39
N PHE A 195 -10.49 -22.08 6.93
CA PHE A 195 -11.51 -21.40 7.71
C PHE A 195 -12.73 -22.30 7.94
N LYS A 196 -13.23 -22.93 6.88
CA LYS A 196 -14.27 -23.96 6.92
C LYS A 196 -13.94 -25.05 5.91
N LYS A 197 -14.71 -26.14 5.89
CA LYS A 197 -14.54 -27.21 4.89
C LYS A 197 -14.58 -26.61 3.48
N ASN A 198 -13.53 -26.84 2.69
CA ASN A 198 -13.30 -26.29 1.35
C ASN A 198 -13.23 -24.76 1.25
N HIS A 199 -13.11 -24.03 2.36
CA HIS A 199 -13.04 -22.58 2.37
C HIS A 199 -11.77 -22.15 3.12
N TYR A 200 -10.91 -21.42 2.41
CA TYR A 200 -9.67 -20.87 2.91
C TYR A 200 -9.74 -19.35 2.95
N LEU A 201 -8.96 -18.75 3.84
CA LEU A 201 -8.72 -17.31 3.83
C LEU A 201 -7.29 -17.04 3.39
N LEU A 202 -7.13 -16.18 2.39
CA LEU A 202 -5.85 -15.68 1.92
C LEU A 202 -5.38 -14.57 2.87
N ASN A 203 -4.24 -14.74 3.51
CA ASN A 203 -3.57 -13.70 4.29
C ASN A 203 -2.43 -13.14 3.44
N MET A 204 -2.21 -11.84 3.52
CA MET A 204 -1.13 -11.17 2.81
C MET A 204 -0.28 -10.32 3.75
N ASN A 205 1.04 -10.37 3.57
CA ASN A 205 1.99 -9.41 4.13
C ASN A 205 2.71 -8.71 2.99
N VAL A 206 2.90 -7.40 3.10
CA VAL A 206 3.71 -6.60 2.19
C VAL A 206 4.86 -5.95 2.94
N ARG A 207 5.99 -5.74 2.26
CA ARG A 207 7.17 -5.09 2.84
C ARG A 207 7.56 -3.89 2.02
N PHE A 208 7.84 -2.78 2.68
CA PHE A 208 8.32 -1.55 2.08
C PHE A 208 9.61 -1.11 2.77
N ARG A 209 10.65 -0.77 1.98
CA ARG A 209 11.90 -0.22 2.51
C ARG A 209 11.75 1.26 2.95
N SER A 210 10.79 1.95 2.35
CA SER A 210 10.53 3.37 2.51
C SER A 210 9.08 3.64 2.11
N ARG A 211 8.36 4.44 2.89
CA ARG A 211 6.93 4.65 2.70
C ARG A 211 6.50 6.04 3.14
N ASP A 212 6.09 6.84 2.16
CA ASP A 212 5.37 8.07 2.41
C ASP A 212 3.99 7.72 2.98
N ALA A 213 3.84 7.97 4.28
CA ALA A 213 2.66 7.66 5.05
C ALA A 213 1.46 8.51 4.62
N TYR A 214 1.70 9.78 4.30
CA TYR A 214 0.65 10.77 4.07
C TYR A 214 0.19 10.79 2.61
N ASP A 215 1.13 10.88 1.68
CA ASP A 215 0.83 11.13 0.28
C ASP A 215 0.76 9.86 -0.58
N ALA A 216 1.12 8.68 -0.06
CA ALA A 216 1.13 7.44 -0.85
C ALA A 216 0.50 6.22 -0.17
N ALA A 217 0.71 6.05 1.14
CA ALA A 217 0.44 4.76 1.80
C ALA A 217 -1.01 4.29 1.67
N PHE A 218 -1.98 5.20 1.76
CA PHE A 218 -3.40 4.88 1.62
C PHE A 218 -3.70 4.29 0.22
N MET A 219 -3.30 4.99 -0.84
CA MET A 219 -3.55 4.56 -2.22
C MET A 219 -2.84 3.24 -2.54
N ASN A 220 -1.60 3.06 -2.07
CA ASN A 220 -0.87 1.79 -2.20
C ASN A 220 -1.62 0.63 -1.51
N CYS A 221 -2.05 0.80 -0.26
CA CYS A 221 -2.75 -0.25 0.46
C CYS A 221 -4.08 -0.58 -0.23
N PHE A 222 -4.82 0.44 -0.65
CA PHE A 222 -6.06 0.26 -1.41
C PHE A 222 -5.82 -0.61 -2.65
N ALA A 223 -4.87 -0.22 -3.51
CA ALA A 223 -4.55 -0.96 -4.71
C ALA A 223 -4.06 -2.40 -4.43
N LEU A 224 -3.21 -2.59 -3.41
CA LEU A 224 -2.67 -3.90 -3.03
C LEU A 224 -3.73 -4.82 -2.40
N ILE A 225 -4.72 -4.29 -1.70
CA ILE A 225 -5.88 -5.06 -1.22
C ILE A 225 -6.73 -5.55 -2.40
N PHE A 226 -6.94 -4.73 -3.41
CA PHE A 226 -7.62 -5.18 -4.63
C PHE A 226 -6.79 -6.18 -5.44
N LEU A 227 -5.46 -6.05 -5.44
CA LEU A 227 -4.57 -7.09 -5.98
C LEU A 227 -4.70 -8.40 -5.19
N MET A 228 -4.75 -8.33 -3.85
CA MET A 228 -4.98 -9.49 -2.98
C MET A 228 -6.32 -10.18 -3.29
N LYS A 229 -7.37 -9.40 -3.55
CA LYS A 229 -8.67 -9.92 -4.03
C LYS A 229 -8.52 -10.66 -5.36
N LYS A 230 -7.85 -10.06 -6.34
CA LYS A 230 -7.56 -10.69 -7.65
C LYS A 230 -6.78 -12.00 -7.50
N VAL A 231 -5.77 -12.03 -6.63
CA VAL A 231 -4.98 -13.24 -6.33
C VAL A 231 -5.86 -14.33 -5.70
N ALA A 232 -6.74 -13.99 -4.74
CA ALA A 232 -7.68 -14.94 -4.15
C ALA A 232 -8.61 -15.58 -5.19
N GLU A 233 -9.16 -14.77 -6.10
CA GLU A 233 -10.01 -15.22 -7.21
C GLU A 233 -9.23 -16.17 -8.16
N LEU A 234 -8.00 -15.81 -8.52
CA LEU A 234 -7.12 -16.63 -9.36
C LEU A 234 -6.79 -17.98 -8.70
N ILE A 235 -6.45 -17.98 -7.41
CA ILE A 235 -6.19 -19.20 -6.64
C ILE A 235 -7.43 -20.09 -6.65
N GLU A 236 -8.60 -19.53 -6.37
CA GLU A 236 -9.86 -20.27 -6.35
C GLU A 236 -10.13 -20.96 -7.70
N GLN A 237 -10.01 -20.22 -8.80
CA GLN A 237 -10.20 -20.74 -10.15
C GLN A 237 -9.24 -21.89 -10.46
N LYS A 238 -7.93 -21.70 -10.21
CA LYS A 238 -6.92 -22.73 -10.44
C LYS A 238 -7.11 -23.95 -9.55
N ALA A 239 -7.42 -23.75 -8.27
CA ALA A 239 -7.59 -24.84 -7.30
C ALA A 239 -8.78 -25.74 -7.66
N ARG A 240 -9.89 -25.16 -8.15
CA ARG A 240 -11.06 -25.93 -8.61
C ARG A 240 -10.70 -26.90 -9.73
N ILE A 241 -9.80 -26.50 -10.64
CA ILE A 241 -9.33 -27.31 -11.75
C ILE A 241 -8.29 -28.33 -11.27
N ILE A 242 -7.22 -27.87 -10.64
CA ILE A 242 -6.05 -28.68 -10.24
C ILE A 242 -6.45 -29.75 -9.21
N GLN A 243 -7.25 -29.37 -8.21
CA GLN A 243 -7.69 -30.28 -7.15
C GLN A 243 -9.00 -31.01 -7.48
N LYS A 244 -9.61 -30.73 -8.65
CA LYS A 244 -10.93 -31.25 -9.05
C LYS A 244 -12.01 -31.05 -7.97
N ASN A 245 -11.96 -29.91 -7.28
CA ASN A 245 -12.85 -29.58 -6.17
C ASN A 245 -13.65 -28.30 -6.48
N PRO A 246 -14.85 -28.41 -7.10
CA PRO A 246 -15.66 -27.24 -7.46
C PRO A 246 -16.15 -26.44 -6.24
N LYS A 247 -16.05 -27.00 -5.03
CA LYS A 247 -16.43 -26.35 -3.78
C LYS A 247 -15.28 -25.57 -3.13
N PHE A 248 -14.07 -25.60 -3.71
CA PHE A 248 -12.94 -24.81 -3.21
C PHE A 248 -13.31 -23.33 -3.29
N LYS A 249 -13.14 -22.63 -2.17
CA LYS A 249 -13.40 -21.20 -2.02
C LYS A 249 -12.24 -20.51 -1.33
N VAL A 250 -11.95 -19.29 -1.77
CA VAL A 250 -10.95 -18.42 -1.15
C VAL A 250 -11.58 -17.08 -0.80
N GLY A 251 -11.67 -16.80 0.50
CA GLY A 251 -11.96 -15.46 1.02
C GLY A 251 -10.69 -14.71 1.39
N LEU A 252 -10.83 -13.48 1.86
CA LEU A 252 -9.71 -12.70 2.38
C LEU A 252 -9.60 -12.85 3.89
N GLY A 253 -8.39 -13.12 4.35
CA GLY A 253 -7.97 -12.91 5.74
C GLY A 253 -7.31 -11.54 5.87
N ARG A 254 -6.47 -11.38 6.89
CA ARG A 254 -5.83 -10.09 7.17
C ARG A 254 -4.85 -9.62 6.09
N TYR A 255 -4.70 -8.31 6.00
CA TYR A 255 -3.63 -7.63 5.29
C TYR A 255 -2.66 -7.00 6.30
N VAL A 256 -1.35 -7.16 6.10
CA VAL A 256 -0.32 -6.52 6.93
C VAL A 256 0.67 -5.77 6.05
N ASP A 257 0.88 -4.50 6.37
CA ASP A 257 1.93 -3.65 5.81
C ASP A 257 3.08 -3.53 6.81
N GLU A 258 4.28 -3.94 6.40
CA GLU A 258 5.50 -3.78 7.18
C GLU A 258 6.40 -2.79 6.45
N SER A 259 6.63 -1.62 7.05
CA SER A 259 7.43 -0.54 6.46
C SER A 259 8.65 -0.24 7.34
N ASP A 260 9.84 -0.30 6.75
CA ASP A 260 11.11 -0.10 7.47
C ASP A 260 11.29 1.37 7.89
N SER A 261 11.02 2.29 6.96
CA SER A 261 10.91 3.74 7.17
C SER A 261 9.53 4.21 6.71
N TYR A 262 8.63 4.42 7.65
CA TYR A 262 7.28 4.93 7.45
C TYR A 262 7.24 6.38 7.93
N HIS A 263 7.06 7.33 7.01
CA HIS A 263 7.38 8.73 7.29
C HIS A 263 6.37 9.75 6.76
N ILE A 264 6.33 10.91 7.41
CA ILE A 264 5.70 12.13 6.89
C ILE A 264 6.82 13.13 6.66
N TYR A 265 7.00 13.55 5.41
CA TYR A 265 8.00 14.54 5.05
C TYR A 265 7.81 15.84 5.83
N GLY A 266 8.91 16.44 6.26
CA GLY A 266 8.90 17.69 7.01
C GLY A 266 8.09 18.80 6.33
N HIS A 267 8.28 18.99 5.03
CA HIS A 267 7.55 19.99 4.24
C HIS A 267 6.03 19.74 4.15
N ARG A 268 5.57 18.53 4.46
CA ARG A 268 4.16 18.13 4.48
C ARG A 268 3.52 18.22 5.87
N LEU A 269 4.30 18.40 6.94
CA LEU A 269 3.79 18.40 8.32
C LEU A 269 2.74 19.50 8.57
N GLU A 270 2.90 20.67 7.95
CA GLU A 270 1.94 21.76 8.13
C GLU A 270 0.61 21.45 7.42
N ASP A 271 0.64 20.90 6.20
CA ASP A 271 -0.56 20.44 5.50
C ASP A 271 -1.24 19.30 6.26
N PHE A 272 -0.46 18.34 6.76
CA PHE A 272 -0.94 17.23 7.58
C PHE A 272 -1.70 17.72 8.83
N LYS A 273 -1.15 18.71 9.55
CA LYS A 273 -1.83 19.30 10.72
C LYS A 273 -3.15 19.97 10.32
N ASN A 274 -3.13 20.78 9.26
CA ASN A 274 -4.27 21.60 8.86
C ASN A 274 -5.39 20.80 8.17
N ARG A 275 -5.08 19.66 7.56
CA ARG A 275 -6.05 18.83 6.83
C ARG A 275 -6.39 17.54 7.56
N PHE A 276 -5.40 16.69 7.84
CA PHE A 276 -5.65 15.38 8.46
C PHE A 276 -5.97 15.53 9.94
N LEU A 277 -5.05 16.09 10.74
CA LEU A 277 -5.27 16.19 12.20
C LEU A 277 -6.47 17.05 12.53
N LYS A 278 -6.65 18.17 11.83
CA LYS A 278 -7.84 19.02 12.01
C LYS A 278 -9.14 18.26 11.76
N GLN A 279 -9.20 17.34 10.79
CA GLN A 279 -10.39 16.52 10.58
C GLN A 279 -10.60 15.50 11.69
N VAL A 280 -9.54 14.80 12.11
CA VAL A 280 -9.62 13.82 13.21
C VAL A 280 -10.11 14.46 14.51
N LEU A 281 -9.66 15.68 14.81
CA LEU A 281 -10.01 16.39 16.04
C LEU A 281 -11.44 16.98 16.04
N ASN A 282 -11.99 17.27 14.87
CA ASN A 282 -13.24 18.06 14.75
C ASN A 282 -14.41 17.31 14.12
N ARG A 283 -14.22 16.07 13.66
CA ARG A 283 -15.26 15.26 13.00
C ARG A 283 -15.36 13.89 13.66
N SER A 284 -16.47 13.20 13.47
CA SER A 284 -16.56 11.76 13.75
C SER A 284 -15.78 10.95 12.70
N PHE A 285 -15.55 9.66 12.95
CA PHE A 285 -14.86 8.78 12.01
C PHE A 285 -15.70 8.58 10.74
N GLU A 286 -17.02 8.46 10.89
CA GLU A 286 -17.99 8.31 9.81
C GLU A 286 -18.01 9.55 8.90
N GLU A 287 -17.92 10.76 9.48
CA GLU A 287 -17.91 12.00 8.71
C GLU A 287 -16.64 12.21 7.87
N ARG A 288 -15.54 11.53 8.21
CA ARG A 288 -14.26 11.63 7.50
C ARG A 288 -13.92 10.38 6.69
N THR A 289 -14.89 9.49 6.49
CA THR A 289 -14.73 8.28 5.68
C THR A 289 -15.86 8.12 4.68
N TRP A 290 -15.63 7.29 3.67
CA TRP A 290 -16.63 6.83 2.71
C TRP A 290 -16.68 5.31 2.75
N ARG A 291 -17.89 4.79 2.55
CA ARG A 291 -18.10 3.37 2.28
C ARG A 291 -17.60 3.03 0.88
N LEU A 292 -17.13 1.80 0.66
CA LEU A 292 -16.71 1.35 -0.66
C LEU A 292 -17.85 1.44 -1.67
N GLU A 293 -19.09 1.14 -1.25
CA GLU A 293 -20.27 1.26 -2.10
C GLU A 293 -20.44 2.66 -2.72
N PHE A 294 -20.23 3.72 -1.92
CA PHE A 294 -20.27 5.10 -2.42
C PHE A 294 -19.13 5.37 -3.40
N ALA A 295 -17.91 4.93 -3.06
CA ALA A 295 -16.74 5.11 -3.91
C ALA A 295 -16.87 4.35 -5.24
N GLN A 296 -17.49 3.17 -5.23
CA GLN A 296 -17.67 2.31 -6.40
C GLN A 296 -18.49 2.99 -7.49
N ALA A 297 -19.54 3.74 -7.14
CA ALA A 297 -20.32 4.50 -8.12
C ALA A 297 -19.44 5.52 -8.87
N VAL A 298 -18.59 6.25 -8.15
CA VAL A 298 -17.65 7.21 -8.74
C VAL A 298 -16.60 6.49 -9.59
N PHE A 299 -16.10 5.34 -9.13
CA PHE A 299 -15.13 4.54 -9.88
C PHE A 299 -15.70 4.04 -11.21
N ASP A 300 -16.95 3.60 -11.22
CA ASP A 300 -17.61 3.09 -12.42
C ASP A 300 -17.83 4.19 -13.46
N GLU A 301 -18.14 5.41 -13.03
CA GLU A 301 -18.23 6.58 -13.90
C GLU A 301 -16.87 7.06 -14.42
N ALA A 302 -15.82 6.97 -13.59
CA ALA A 302 -14.48 7.42 -13.93
C ALA A 302 -13.75 6.46 -14.89
N ARG A 303 -13.96 5.14 -14.74
CA ARG A 303 -13.20 4.10 -15.45
C ARG A 303 -13.18 4.26 -16.97
N PRO A 304 -14.30 4.52 -17.68
CA PRO A 304 -14.27 4.73 -19.13
C PRO A 304 -13.39 5.93 -19.53
N LYS A 305 -13.47 7.03 -18.78
CA LYS A 305 -12.69 8.27 -19.03
C LYS A 305 -11.19 8.02 -18.79
N ILE A 306 -10.84 7.30 -17.73
CA ILE A 306 -9.46 6.91 -17.41
C ILE A 306 -8.89 6.08 -18.56
N LEU A 307 -9.61 5.05 -19.01
CA LEU A 307 -9.15 4.17 -20.09
C LEU A 307 -9.01 4.91 -21.43
N GLU A 308 -9.90 5.86 -21.72
CA GLU A 308 -9.79 6.70 -22.92
C GLU A 308 -8.57 7.63 -22.86
N LYS A 309 -8.32 8.27 -21.70
CA LYS A 309 -7.14 9.09 -21.44
C LYS A 309 -5.85 8.31 -21.70
N ILE A 310 -5.74 7.09 -21.16
CA ILE A 310 -4.57 6.22 -21.37
C ILE A 310 -4.41 5.83 -22.85
N LYS A 311 -5.49 5.46 -23.54
CA LYS A 311 -5.43 5.10 -24.97
C LYS A 311 -4.92 6.25 -25.84
N LYS A 312 -5.34 7.49 -25.57
CA LYS A 312 -4.87 8.67 -26.30
C LYS A 312 -3.38 8.90 -26.13
N ILE A 313 -2.86 8.64 -24.93
CA ILE A 313 -1.42 8.76 -24.64
C ILE A 313 -0.62 7.68 -25.38
N ASN A 314 -1.17 6.47 -25.51
CA ASN A 314 -0.48 5.36 -26.20
C ASN A 314 -0.45 5.48 -27.73
N ASN A 315 -1.33 6.29 -28.31
CA ASN A 315 -1.40 6.50 -29.76
C ASN A 315 -0.59 7.71 -30.23
N ASN A 316 0.02 8.47 -29.31
CA ASN A 316 0.91 9.59 -29.57
C ASN A 316 2.36 9.18 -29.31
#